data_AF-A0A966FVL3-F1
#
_entry.id   AF-A0A966FVL3-F1
#
_cell.length_a   1.000
_cell.length_b   1.000
_cell.length_c   1.000
_cell.angle_alpha   90.00
_cell.angle_beta   90.00
_cell.angle_gamma   90.00
#
_symmetry.space_group_name_H-M   'P 1'
#
loop_
_entity.id
_entity.type
_entity.pdbx_description
1 polymer ?
#
loop_
_entity_poly.entity_id
_entity_poly.type
_entity_poly.pdbx_seq_one_letter_code
_entity_poly.pdbx_strand_id
1 'polypeptide(L)' 'MKLPRDLSSDDLIKKLSELGYEVSRQTGSHIRLTTSENGTHQITIPAHNPVKIGTLNNILRDVALHFNLSKDELLKILF' A
#
# COMPACT_ATOMS: atom_id res chain seq x y z
N MET A 1 15.95 -0.23 3.43
CA MET A 1 15.51 -1.35 4.32
C MET A 1 15.13 -2.59 3.49
N LYS A 2 15.16 -3.82 4.04
CA LYS A 2 14.61 -5.01 3.34
C LYS A 2 13.09 -5.04 3.50
N LEU A 3 12.36 -5.33 2.43
CA LEU A 3 10.91 -5.48 2.46
C LEU A 3 10.50 -6.84 3.06
N PRO A 4 9.38 -6.90 3.82
CA PRO A 4 8.81 -8.17 4.27
C PRO A 4 8.38 -9.00 3.07
N ARG A 5 8.61 -10.32 3.13
CA ARG A 5 8.31 -11.26 2.03
C ARG A 5 7.02 -12.05 2.24
N ASP A 6 6.46 -11.94 3.44
CA ASP A 6 5.34 -12.69 3.99
C ASP A 6 4.16 -11.77 4.34
N LEU A 7 4.18 -10.51 3.88
CA LEU A 7 3.13 -9.54 4.17
C LEU A 7 1.82 -9.91 3.46
N SER A 8 0.74 -10.07 4.23
CA SER A 8 -0.61 -10.31 3.73
C SER A 8 -1.21 -9.05 3.10
N SER A 9 -2.25 -9.19 2.27
CA SER A 9 -2.99 -8.03 1.75
C SER A 9 -3.64 -7.23 2.88
N ASP A 10 -4.14 -7.91 3.91
CA ASP A 10 -4.88 -7.29 5.01
C ASP A 10 -3.93 -6.49 5.92
N ASP A 11 -2.73 -7.02 6.19
CA ASP A 11 -1.70 -6.29 6.93
C ASP A 11 -1.22 -5.07 6.16
N LEU A 12 -1.07 -5.18 4.84
CA LEU A 12 -0.69 -4.05 3.99
C LEU A 12 -1.78 -2.97 3.99
N ILE A 13 -3.06 -3.35 3.86
CA ILE A 13 -4.19 -2.41 3.94
C ILE A 13 -4.20 -1.71 5.28
N LYS A 14 -4.03 -2.45 6.39
CA LYS A 14 -4.00 -1.90 7.74
C LYS A 14 -2.88 -0.88 7.89
N LYS A 15 -1.67 -1.19 7.43
CA LYS A 15 -0.54 -0.24 7.46
C LYS A 15 -0.83 1.00 6.62
N LEU A 16 -1.37 0.85 5.42
CA LEU A 16 -1.70 1.99 4.55
C LEU A 16 -2.83 2.86 5.10
N SER A 17 -3.68 2.35 5.99
CA SER A 17 -4.70 3.16 6.67
C SER A 17 -4.09 4.28 7.54
N GLU A 18 -2.84 4.13 8.01
CA GLU A 18 -2.10 5.18 8.72
C GLU A 18 -1.82 6.41 7.84
N LEU A 19 -1.89 6.25 6.51
CA LEU A 19 -1.77 7.31 5.51
C LEU A 19 -3.14 7.71 4.92
N GLY A 20 -4.23 7.38 5.62
CA GLY A 20 -5.59 7.72 5.21
C GLY A 20 -6.14 6.92 4.02
N TYR A 21 -5.50 5.79 3.65
CA TYR A 21 -6.08 4.90 2.65
C TYR A 21 -7.22 4.07 3.22
N GLU A 22 -8.35 4.09 2.53
CA GLU A 22 -9.54 3.33 2.86
C GLU A 22 -9.98 2.43 1.70
N VAL A 23 -10.58 1.29 2.03
CA VAL A 23 -11.12 0.36 1.01
C VAL A 23 -12.34 0.99 0.36
N SER A 24 -12.18 1.36 -0.91
CA SER A 24 -13.23 2.00 -1.72
C SER A 24 -14.08 0.99 -2.48
N ARG A 25 -13.49 -0.14 -2.91
CA ARG A 25 -14.17 -1.20 -3.67
C ARG A 25 -13.35 -2.48 -3.66
N GLN A 26 -14.01 -3.63 -3.77
CA GLN A 26 -13.38 -4.89 -4.14
C GLN A 26 -14.09 -5.51 -5.35
N THR A 27 -13.34 -6.11 -6.25
CA THR A 27 -13.89 -6.90 -7.37
C THR A 27 -13.02 -8.13 -7.59
N GLY A 28 -13.58 -9.30 -7.27
CA GLY A 28 -12.82 -10.54 -7.20
C GLY A 28 -11.66 -10.40 -6.20
N SER A 29 -10.46 -10.77 -6.65
CA SER A 29 -9.23 -10.68 -5.85
C SER A 29 -8.54 -9.31 -5.91
N HIS A 30 -9.17 -8.26 -6.44
CA HIS A 30 -8.57 -6.92 -6.50
C HIS A 30 -9.29 -5.97 -5.54
N ILE A 31 -8.54 -5.41 -4.59
CA ILE A 31 -9.02 -4.46 -3.58
C ILE A 31 -8.50 -3.08 -3.94
N ARG A 32 -9.40 -2.10 -4.04
CA ARG A 32 -9.06 -0.73 -4.37
C ARG A 32 -9.08 0.14 -3.12
N LEU A 33 -7.94 0.75 -2.81
CA LEU A 33 -7.81 1.74 -1.76
C LEU A 33 -7.85 3.16 -2.35
N THR A 34 -8.43 4.09 -1.62
CA THR A 34 -8.41 5.52 -1.94
C THR A 34 -7.98 6.31 -0.71
N THR A 35 -7.13 7.32 -0.89
CA THR A 35 -6.87 8.37 0.11
C THR A 35 -7.22 9.73 -0.49
N SER A 36 -7.58 10.68 0.35
CA SER A 36 -7.70 12.11 -0.02
C SER A 36 -6.57 12.96 0.59
N GLU A 37 -5.68 12.35 1.37
CA GLU A 37 -4.51 12.99 1.94
C GLU A 37 -3.54 13.41 0.83
N ASN A 38 -3.09 14.67 0.85
CA ASN A 38 -2.26 15.26 -0.23
C ASN A 38 -2.89 15.16 -1.63
N GLY A 39 -4.23 15.14 -1.70
CA GLY A 39 -4.98 14.96 -2.94
C GLY A 39 -5.51 13.54 -3.11
N THR A 40 -6.38 13.34 -4.08
CA THR A 40 -6.99 12.02 -4.32
C THR A 40 -5.98 11.08 -4.96
N HIS A 41 -5.71 9.96 -4.30
CA HIS A 41 -4.85 8.91 -4.82
C HIS A 41 -5.46 7.53 -4.61
N GLN A 42 -5.28 6.65 -5.61
CA GLN A 42 -5.96 5.37 -5.67
C GLN A 42 -5.01 4.27 -6.09
N ILE A 43 -4.93 3.22 -5.28
CA ILE A 43 -4.07 2.06 -5.53
C ILE A 43 -4.89 0.78 -5.51
N THR A 44 -4.39 -0.25 -6.19
CA THR A 44 -5.02 -1.57 -6.21
C THR A 44 -4.08 -2.60 -5.59
N ILE A 45 -4.59 -3.35 -4.62
CA ILE A 45 -3.89 -4.43 -3.92
C ILE A 45 -4.55 -5.76 -4.30
N PRO A 46 -3.77 -6.77 -4.74
CA PRO A 46 -4.31 -8.12 -4.87
C PRO A 46 -4.57 -8.71 -3.49
N ALA A 47 -5.74 -9.33 -3.30
CA ALA A 47 -6.17 -10.05 -2.10
C ALA A 47 -5.42 -11.41 -1.98
N HIS A 48 -4.09 -11.35 -1.91
CA HIS A 48 -3.20 -12.50 -1.86
C HIS A 48 -2.38 -12.46 -0.58
N ASN A 49 -2.18 -13.64 0.02
CA ASN A 49 -1.36 -13.82 1.21
C ASN A 49 -0.26 -14.85 0.91
N PRO A 50 1.01 -14.43 0.73
CA PRO A 50 1.50 -13.05 0.79
C PRO A 50 1.33 -12.27 -0.53
N VAL A 51 1.37 -10.94 -0.43
CA VAL A 51 1.52 -10.06 -1.59
C VAL A 51 2.90 -10.28 -2.18
N LYS A 52 2.96 -10.56 -3.49
CA LYS A 52 4.23 -10.77 -4.19
C LYS A 52 5.16 -9.56 -3.99
N ILE A 53 6.44 -9.83 -3.71
CA ILE A 53 7.43 -8.79 -3.38
C ILE A 53 7.56 -7.69 -4.45
N GLY A 54 7.43 -8.06 -5.74
CA GLY A 54 7.44 -7.10 -6.85
C GLY A 54 6.22 -6.18 -6.82
N THR A 55 5.03 -6.72 -6.54
CA THR A 55 3.80 -5.97 -6.39
C THR A 55 3.87 -5.04 -5.18
N LEU A 56 4.31 -5.55 -4.02
CA LEU A 56 4.53 -4.75 -2.81
C LEU A 56 5.48 -3.58 -3.09
N ASN A 57 6.60 -3.85 -3.76
CA ASN A 57 7.58 -2.83 -4.10
C ASN A 57 7.01 -1.74 -5.02
N ASN A 58 6.17 -2.11 -5.98
CA ASN A 58 5.53 -1.14 -6.87
C ASN A 58 4.50 -0.29 -6.14
N ILE A 59 3.66 -0.90 -5.29
CA ILE A 59 2.68 -0.18 -4.47
C ILE A 59 3.40 0.84 -3.56
N LEU A 60 4.45 0.42 -2.85
CA LEU A 60 5.18 1.31 -1.96
C LEU A 60 5.89 2.45 -2.70
N ARG A 61 6.38 2.22 -3.92
CA ARG A 61 6.94 3.29 -4.75
C ARG A 61 5.89 4.32 -5.14
N ASP A 62 4.72 3.85 -5.55
CA ASP A 62 3.59 4.70 -5.96
C ASP A 62 3.10 5.56 -4.78
N VAL A 63 2.91 4.93 -3.61
CA VAL A 63 2.54 5.64 -2.37
C VAL A 63 3.62 6.65 -1.97
N ALA A 64 4.90 6.29 -2.03
CA ALA A 64 5.99 7.20 -1.69
C ALA A 64 6.01 8.44 -2.61
N LEU A 65 5.79 8.23 -3.91
CA LEU A 65 5.70 9.32 -4.88
C LEU A 65 4.52 10.26 -4.57
N HIS A 66 3.33 9.71 -4.27
CA HIS A 66 2.15 10.52 -3.93
C HIS A 66 2.38 11.40 -2.70
N PHE A 67 3.01 10.85 -1.65
CA PHE A 67 3.31 11.59 -0.42
C PHE A 67 4.60 12.42 -0.50
N ASN A 68 5.27 12.46 -1.66
CA ASN A 68 6.57 13.11 -1.85
C ASN A 68 7.62 12.67 -0.80
N LEU A 69 7.63 11.38 -0.50
CA LEU A 69 8.57 10.74 0.43
C LEU A 69 9.56 9.87 -0.34
N SER A 70 10.75 9.67 0.24
CA SER A 70 11.58 8.55 -0.16
C SER A 70 10.96 7.22 0.30
N LYS A 71 11.31 6.14 -0.40
CA LYS A 71 10.83 4.80 -0.03
C LYS A 71 11.28 4.40 1.38
N ASP A 72 12.48 4.78 1.81
CA ASP A 72 12.97 4.44 3.15
C ASP A 72 12.25 5.24 4.24
N GLU A 73 11.84 6.49 3.98
CA GLU A 73 10.98 7.26 4.90
C GLU A 73 9.60 6.62 5.03
N LEU A 74 8.98 6.28 3.90
CA LEU A 74 7.68 5.58 3.90
C LEU A 74 7.75 4.28 4.70
N LEU A 75 8.84 3.51 4.56
CA LEU A 75 8.99 2.24 5.29
C LEU A 75 9.07 2.44 6.80
N LYS A 76 9.69 3.51 7.29
CA LYS A 76 9.75 3.81 8.74
C LYS A 76 8.40 4.22 9.32
N ILE A 77 7.51 4.75 8.48
CA ILE A 77 6.14 5.07 8.91
C ILE A 77 5.34 3.78 9.02
N LEU A 78 5.44 2.92 8.00
CA LEU A 78 4.59 1.73 7.89
C LEU A 78 5.11 0.50 8.67
N PHE A 79 6.38 0.43 9.05
CA PHE A 79 7.02 -0.75 9.67
C PHE A 79 8.03 -0.38 10.75
#